data_AF-A0A925YRQ2-F1
#
_entry.id   AF-A0A925YRQ2-F1
#
_cell.length_a   1.000
_cell.length_b   1.000
_cell.length_c   1.000
_cell.angle_alpha   90.00
_cell.angle_beta   90.00
_cell.angle_gamma   90.00
#
_symmetry.space_group_name_H-M   'P 1'
#
loop_
_entity.id
_entity.type
_entity.pdbx_description
1 polymer ?
#
loop_
_entity_poly.entity_id
_entity_poly.type
_entity_poly.pdbx_seq_one_letter_code
_entity_poly.pdbx_strand_id
1 'polypeptide(L)'
;MKSSAIVGSIGLFFLLATAHAQAQPLQVCDLQEEGEGAQWLAPCERAALRGNGHAALMVGAIYWNGDGVAKDHAAAARWFELADLAGETRAAKMLGDEAFGRLVKTANPDRAVLDTAIGWYEKALEVEPVPAAKAEAQQSLAMLSSLKQKLLAR
;
A
#
# COMPACT_ATOMS: atom_id res chain seq x y z
N MET A 1 -34.65 44.30 -62.34
CA MET A 1 -33.65 44.59 -61.29
C MET A 1 -33.98 43.68 -60.12
N LYS A 2 -33.25 42.62 -59.74
CA LYS A 2 -31.89 42.14 -60.04
C LYS A 2 -31.92 40.62 -60.27
N SER A 3 -30.98 40.13 -61.08
CA SER A 3 -30.78 38.75 -61.51
C SER A 3 -30.04 37.86 -60.52
N SER A 4 -30.27 36.55 -60.69
CA SER A 4 -29.51 35.33 -60.39
C SER A 4 -28.12 35.37 -59.74
N ALA A 5 -27.86 34.39 -58.85
CA ALA A 5 -26.74 33.44 -58.98
C ALA A 5 -27.01 32.15 -58.16
N ILE A 6 -26.85 31.00 -58.83
CA ILE A 6 -26.75 29.64 -58.29
C ILE A 6 -25.25 29.31 -58.10
N VAL A 7 -24.94 28.22 -57.38
CA VAL A 7 -23.65 27.49 -57.22
C VAL A 7 -22.98 27.76 -55.86
N GLY A 8 -22.61 26.79 -55.02
CA GLY A 8 -22.50 25.34 -55.22
C GLY A 8 -22.23 24.58 -53.90
N SER A 9 -22.12 23.26 -54.08
CA SER A 9 -21.41 22.30 -53.23
C SER A 9 -22.12 21.72 -52.00
N ILE A 10 -22.81 20.61 -52.29
CA ILE A 10 -22.79 19.39 -51.47
C ILE A 10 -21.34 19.11 -51.04
N GLY A 11 -21.11 19.04 -49.73
CA GLY A 11 -19.79 18.80 -49.15
C GLY A 11 -19.91 18.19 -47.77
N LEU A 12 -20.28 16.91 -47.76
CA LEU A 12 -20.00 15.91 -46.74
C LEU A 12 -18.83 16.30 -45.81
N PHE A 13 -19.11 16.68 -44.56
CA PHE A 13 -18.11 16.61 -43.47
C PHE A 13 -18.80 16.30 -42.12
N PHE A 14 -19.68 15.30 -42.15
CA PHE A 14 -19.76 14.38 -41.02
C PHE A 14 -18.48 13.54 -41.04
N LEU A 15 -17.85 13.34 -39.88
CA LEU A 15 -16.57 12.64 -39.64
C LEU A 15 -15.33 13.55 -39.51
N LEU A 16 -15.32 14.39 -38.48
CA LEU A 16 -14.19 14.35 -37.56
C LEU A 16 -14.77 14.11 -36.17
N ALA A 17 -15.19 12.87 -35.92
CA ALA A 17 -15.07 12.34 -34.58
C ALA A 17 -13.58 12.42 -34.27
N THR A 18 -13.14 13.51 -33.63
CA THR A 18 -11.85 13.52 -32.98
C THR A 18 -11.92 12.33 -32.04
N ALA A 19 -11.15 11.30 -32.39
CA ALA A 19 -10.78 10.27 -31.46
C ALA A 19 -10.11 11.00 -30.32
N HIS A 20 -10.90 11.40 -29.32
CA HIS A 20 -10.41 11.58 -27.99
C HIS A 20 -10.00 10.17 -27.60
N ALA A 21 -8.80 9.78 -28.01
CA ALA A 21 -8.02 8.84 -27.24
C ALA A 21 -7.89 9.53 -25.88
N GLN A 22 -8.87 9.28 -25.01
CA GLN A 22 -8.74 9.54 -23.60
C GLN A 22 -7.61 8.61 -23.19
N ALA A 23 -6.37 9.09 -23.31
CA ALA A 23 -5.31 8.60 -22.47
C ALA A 23 -5.82 8.90 -21.06
N GLN A 24 -6.43 7.89 -20.44
CA GLN A 24 -6.66 7.91 -19.01
C GLN A 24 -5.35 8.39 -18.39
N PRO A 25 -5.37 9.41 -17.51
CA PRO A 25 -4.14 9.84 -16.87
C PRO A 25 -3.48 8.58 -16.33
N LEU A 26 -2.21 8.36 -16.66
CA LEU A 26 -1.43 7.26 -16.11
C LEU A 26 -1.68 7.28 -14.61
N GLN A 27 -2.53 6.37 -14.09
CA GLN A 27 -2.90 6.40 -12.68
C GLN A 27 -1.58 6.24 -11.92
N VAL A 28 -1.13 7.33 -11.32
CA VAL A 28 0.01 7.33 -10.42
C VAL A 28 -0.49 6.66 -9.15
N CYS A 29 0.37 5.91 -8.46
CA CYS A 29 0.01 5.43 -7.14
C CYS A 29 -0.21 6.65 -6.24
N ASP A 30 -1.47 6.95 -5.93
CA ASP A 30 -1.87 8.09 -5.11
C ASP A 30 -3.07 7.69 -4.25
N LEU A 31 -2.90 7.62 -2.93
CA LEU A 31 -3.96 7.26 -1.98
C LEU A 31 -4.57 8.48 -1.26
N GLN A 32 -4.43 9.69 -1.80
CA GLN A 32 -5.03 10.87 -1.17
C GLN A 32 -6.58 10.90 -1.21
N GLU A 33 -7.21 10.09 -2.06
CA GLU A 33 -8.66 9.96 -2.15
C GLU A 33 -9.17 8.86 -1.22
N GLU A 34 -9.95 9.22 -0.19
CA GLU A 34 -10.62 8.26 0.69
C GLU A 34 -11.71 7.49 -0.08
N GLY A 35 -11.45 6.21 -0.36
CA GLY A 35 -12.42 5.28 -0.93
C GLY A 35 -11.88 4.48 -2.11
N GLU A 36 -11.96 3.15 -1.98
CA GLU A 36 -11.60 2.15 -3.00
C GLU A 36 -10.09 1.95 -3.24
N GLY A 37 -9.34 1.46 -2.23
CA GLY A 37 -7.94 1.05 -2.39
C GLY A 37 -7.68 0.11 -3.59
N ALA A 38 -8.67 -0.70 -3.96
CA ALA A 38 -8.64 -1.58 -5.14
C ALA A 38 -8.35 -0.84 -6.45
N GLN A 39 -8.82 0.40 -6.61
CA GLN A 39 -8.57 1.18 -7.83
C GLN A 39 -7.08 1.53 -8.00
N TRP A 40 -6.36 1.59 -6.88
CA TRP A 40 -4.93 1.91 -6.82
C TRP A 40 -4.04 0.69 -6.83
N LEU A 41 -4.60 -0.52 -6.68
CA LEU A 41 -3.82 -1.74 -6.59
C LEU A 41 -2.92 -1.92 -7.82
N ALA A 42 -3.49 -1.97 -9.02
CA ALA A 42 -2.71 -2.16 -10.25
C ALA A 42 -1.65 -1.08 -10.52
N PRO A 43 -1.93 0.24 -10.40
CA PRO A 43 -0.88 1.25 -10.56
C PRO A 43 0.18 1.21 -9.46
N CYS A 44 -0.18 0.94 -8.21
CA CYS A 44 0.78 0.81 -7.10
C CYS A 44 1.65 -0.45 -7.25
N GLU A 45 1.09 -1.59 -7.66
CA GLU A 45 1.87 -2.81 -7.97
C GLU A 45 2.91 -2.53 -9.06
N ARG A 46 2.52 -1.86 -10.15
CA ARG A 46 3.48 -1.47 -11.21
C ARG A 46 4.58 -0.54 -10.72
N ALA A 47 4.26 0.39 -9.82
CA ALA A 47 5.26 1.29 -9.24
C ALA A 47 6.18 0.56 -8.25
N ALA A 48 5.62 -0.31 -7.40
CA ALA A 48 6.35 -1.14 -6.45
C ALA A 48 7.36 -2.05 -7.16
N LEU A 49 6.97 -2.68 -8.27
CA LEU A 49 7.86 -3.50 -9.10
C LEU A 49 9.00 -2.70 -9.76
N ARG A 50 8.92 -1.37 -9.79
CA ARG A 50 10.02 -0.47 -10.21
C ARG A 50 10.86 0.02 -9.03
N GLY A 51 10.75 -0.60 -7.86
CA GLY A 51 11.50 -0.24 -6.66
C GLY A 51 10.91 0.91 -5.85
N ASN A 52 9.66 1.31 -6.11
CA ASN A 52 9.00 2.32 -5.29
C ASN A 52 8.49 1.69 -3.98
N GLY A 53 9.26 1.86 -2.90
CA GLY A 53 8.93 1.32 -1.58
C GLY A 53 7.62 1.86 -1.01
N HIS A 54 7.30 3.15 -1.25
CA HIS A 54 6.03 3.72 -0.83
C HIS A 54 4.85 3.02 -1.52
N ALA A 55 4.94 2.78 -2.82
CA ALA A 55 3.91 2.05 -3.55
C ALA A 55 3.76 0.60 -3.05
N ALA A 56 4.87 -0.07 -2.73
CA ALA A 56 4.82 -1.41 -2.13
C ALA A 56 4.10 -1.38 -0.76
N LEU A 57 4.38 -0.38 0.08
CA LEU A 57 3.68 -0.17 1.34
C LEU A 57 2.18 0.07 1.13
N MET A 58 1.80 0.84 0.11
CA MET A 58 0.39 1.09 -0.23
C MET A 58 -0.32 -0.18 -0.67
N VAL A 59 0.30 -1.01 -1.51
CA VAL A 59 -0.28 -2.32 -1.87
C VAL A 59 -0.45 -3.19 -0.63
N GLY A 60 0.55 -3.22 0.26
CA GLY A 60 0.44 -3.93 1.52
C GLY A 60 -0.71 -3.44 2.39
N ALA A 61 -0.92 -2.12 2.48
CA ALA A 61 -2.01 -1.50 3.22
C ALA A 61 -3.38 -1.86 2.64
N ILE A 62 -3.53 -1.88 1.31
CA ILE A 62 -4.77 -2.29 0.62
C ILE A 62 -5.17 -3.71 1.02
N TYR A 63 -4.24 -4.67 0.95
CA TYR A 63 -4.51 -6.06 1.39
C TYR A 63 -4.69 -6.18 2.91
N TRP A 64 -3.98 -5.36 3.68
CA TRP A 64 -4.07 -5.34 5.15
C TRP A 64 -5.44 -4.89 5.64
N ASN A 65 -5.99 -3.83 5.03
CA ASN A 65 -7.30 -3.28 5.38
C ASN A 65 -8.45 -4.02 4.69
N GLY A 66 -8.21 -4.54 3.49
CA GLY A 66 -9.27 -5.03 2.61
C GLY A 66 -9.98 -3.89 1.87
N ASP A 67 -9.25 -2.84 1.50
CA ASP A 67 -9.81 -1.63 0.89
C ASP A 67 -10.23 -1.91 -0.56
N GLY A 68 -11.47 -2.34 -0.76
CA GLY A 68 -12.01 -2.75 -2.07
C GLY A 68 -11.53 -4.14 -2.55
N VAL A 69 -10.75 -4.86 -1.73
CA VAL A 69 -10.29 -6.23 -1.98
C VAL A 69 -10.52 -7.12 -0.76
N ALA A 70 -10.45 -8.44 -0.94
CA ALA A 70 -10.47 -9.34 0.21
C ALA A 70 -9.23 -9.11 1.09
N LYS A 71 -9.45 -9.03 2.41
CA LYS A 71 -8.37 -8.88 3.38
C LYS A 71 -7.43 -10.09 3.32
N ASP A 72 -6.14 -9.84 3.10
CA ASP A 72 -5.12 -10.87 3.05
C ASP A 72 -3.83 -10.38 3.75
N HIS A 73 -3.69 -10.76 5.02
CA HIS A 73 -2.51 -10.39 5.81
C HIS A 73 -1.21 -11.02 5.29
N ALA A 74 -1.27 -12.19 4.65
CA ALA A 74 -0.09 -12.85 4.10
C ALA A 74 0.36 -12.14 2.81
N ALA A 75 -0.58 -11.68 1.97
CA ALA A 75 -0.26 -10.80 0.86
C ALA A 75 0.31 -9.48 1.35
N ALA A 76 -0.30 -8.85 2.35
CA ALA A 76 0.19 -7.61 2.94
C ALA A 76 1.63 -7.74 3.44
N ALA A 77 1.95 -8.81 4.16
CA ALA A 77 3.31 -9.09 4.65
C ALA A 77 4.34 -9.10 3.51
N ARG A 78 4.07 -9.82 2.41
CA ARG A 78 4.99 -9.88 1.25
C ARG A 78 5.22 -8.50 0.62
N TRP A 79 4.19 -7.66 0.56
CA TRP A 79 4.32 -6.30 0.04
C TRP A 79 5.05 -5.37 1.01
N PHE A 80 4.86 -5.53 2.31
CA PHE A 80 5.65 -4.81 3.31
C PHE A 80 7.12 -5.25 3.31
N GLU A 81 7.42 -6.53 3.11
CA GLU A 81 8.80 -7.00 2.91
C GLU A 81 9.43 -6.32 1.69
N LEU A 82 8.70 -6.21 0.57
CA LEU A 82 9.18 -5.50 -0.60
C LEU A 82 9.40 -4.00 -0.33
N ALA A 83 8.51 -3.38 0.44
CA ALA A 83 8.64 -1.97 0.85
C ALA A 83 9.89 -1.74 1.72
N ASP A 84 10.13 -2.63 2.68
CA ASP A 84 11.30 -2.62 3.55
C ASP A 84 12.60 -2.79 2.76
N LEU A 85 12.63 -3.74 1.80
CA LEU A 85 13.75 -3.94 0.88
C LEU A 85 14.02 -2.71 0.00
N ALA A 86 12.99 -1.94 -0.31
CA ALA A 86 13.07 -0.69 -1.07
C ALA A 86 13.34 0.55 -0.18
N GLY A 87 13.59 0.37 1.12
CA GLY A 87 13.96 1.44 2.05
C GLY A 87 12.80 2.25 2.62
N GLU A 88 11.55 1.79 2.49
CA GLU A 88 10.40 2.46 3.11
C GLU A 88 10.36 2.15 4.61
N THR A 89 10.67 3.16 5.44
CA THR A 89 10.91 3.01 6.88
C THR A 89 9.68 2.53 7.65
N ARG A 90 8.47 2.86 7.18
CA ARG A 90 7.21 2.43 7.81
C ARG A 90 6.97 0.93 7.71
N ALA A 91 7.59 0.26 6.74
CA ALA A 91 7.36 -1.15 6.47
C ALA A 91 7.74 -2.06 7.65
N ALA A 92 8.85 -1.76 8.34
CA ALA A 92 9.29 -2.51 9.50
C ALA A 92 8.21 -2.54 10.61
N LYS A 93 7.54 -1.42 10.86
CA LYS A 93 6.44 -1.36 11.84
C LYS A 93 5.24 -2.18 11.38
N MET A 94 4.87 -2.12 10.09
CA MET A 94 3.77 -2.92 9.53
C MET A 94 4.04 -4.43 9.64
N LEU A 95 5.29 -4.87 9.43
CA LEU A 95 5.69 -6.27 9.60
C LEU A 95 5.68 -6.69 11.08
N GLY A 96 6.05 -5.78 11.99
CA GLY A 96 5.88 -5.97 13.43
C GLY A 96 4.43 -6.17 13.83
N ASP A 97 3.52 -5.33 13.30
CA ASP A 97 2.07 -5.43 13.54
C ASP A 97 1.48 -6.74 12.98
N GLU A 98 1.94 -7.21 11.81
CA GLU A 98 1.53 -8.49 11.23
C GLU A 98 1.92 -9.66 12.12
N ALA A 99 3.20 -9.74 12.48
CA ALA A 99 3.72 -10.80 13.33
C ALA A 99 3.08 -10.77 14.72
N PHE A 100 2.85 -9.58 15.27
CA PHE A 100 2.16 -9.42 16.54
C PHE A 100 0.69 -9.85 16.44
N GLY A 101 0.00 -9.50 15.35
CA GLY A 101 -1.36 -9.94 15.05
C GLY A 101 -1.48 -11.47 14.96
N ARG A 102 -0.48 -12.14 14.36
CA ARG A 102 -0.40 -13.61 14.35
C ARG A 102 -0.19 -14.16 15.75
N LEU A 103 0.69 -13.54 16.55
CA LEU A 103 0.99 -13.97 17.91
C LEU A 103 -0.26 -13.98 18.80
N VAL A 104 -1.03 -12.89 18.81
CA VAL A 104 -2.21 -12.74 19.70
C VAL A 104 -3.39 -13.63 19.30
N LYS A 105 -3.42 -14.14 18.06
CA LYS A 105 -4.44 -15.09 17.60
C LYS A 105 -4.17 -16.53 18.07
N THR A 106 -2.99 -16.80 18.63
CA THR A 106 -2.61 -18.14 19.11
C THR A 106 -2.77 -18.24 20.63
N ALA A 107 -3.37 -19.34 21.11
CA ALA A 107 -3.51 -19.59 22.54
C ALA A 107 -2.16 -19.88 23.23
N ASN A 108 -1.21 -20.44 22.47
CA ASN A 108 0.16 -20.65 22.92
C ASN A 108 1.12 -19.91 21.98
N PRO A 109 1.54 -18.68 22.33
CA PRO A 109 2.38 -17.85 21.47
C PRO A 109 3.72 -18.54 21.17
N ASP A 110 3.96 -18.81 19.89
CA ASP A 110 5.23 -19.34 19.42
C ASP A 110 6.35 -18.32 19.68
N ARG A 111 7.40 -18.77 20.37
CA ARG A 111 8.59 -17.96 20.68
C ARG A 111 9.24 -17.43 19.41
N ALA A 112 9.25 -18.20 18.31
CA ALA A 112 9.81 -17.74 17.05
C ALA A 112 9.02 -16.57 16.45
N VAL A 113 7.69 -16.59 16.54
CA VAL A 113 6.83 -15.50 16.07
C VAL A 113 6.97 -14.27 16.97
N LEU A 114 7.09 -14.47 18.29
CA LEU A 114 7.38 -13.40 19.24
C LEU A 114 8.72 -12.72 18.95
N ASP A 115 9.78 -13.50 18.75
CA ASP A 115 11.11 -12.99 18.42
C ASP A 115 11.10 -12.26 17.07
N THR A 116 10.32 -12.75 16.10
CA THR A 116 10.09 -12.08 14.81
C THR A 116 9.45 -10.71 14.99
N ALA A 117 8.35 -10.63 15.76
CA ALA A 117 7.66 -9.36 16.02
C ALA A 117 8.58 -8.34 16.72
N ILE A 118 9.32 -8.79 17.72
CA ILE A 118 10.31 -7.96 18.44
C ILE A 118 11.34 -7.40 17.46
N GLY A 119 11.95 -8.25 16.62
CA GLY A 119 12.98 -7.82 15.67
C GLY A 119 12.48 -6.76 14.69
N TRP A 120 11.23 -6.89 14.22
CA TRP A 120 10.63 -5.88 13.33
C TRP A 120 10.39 -4.54 14.03
N TYR A 121 9.91 -4.54 15.28
CA TYR A 121 9.76 -3.29 16.03
C TYR A 121 11.11 -2.66 16.39
N GLU A 122 12.12 -3.45 16.75
CA GLU A 122 13.48 -2.95 16.98
C GLU A 122 14.03 -2.25 15.73
N LYS A 123 13.90 -2.89 14.56
CA LYS A 123 14.26 -2.28 13.27
C LYS A 123 13.46 -1.00 13.03
N ALA A 124 12.15 -0.99 13.28
CA ALA A 124 11.33 0.21 13.13
C ALA A 124 11.88 1.37 13.97
N LEU A 125 12.33 1.13 15.20
CA LEU A 125 12.90 2.18 16.05
C LEU A 125 14.24 2.73 15.55
N GLU A 126 15.01 1.90 14.85
CA GLU A 126 16.26 2.30 14.21
C GLU A 126 15.99 3.21 13.01
N VAL A 127 15.09 2.82 12.12
CA VAL A 127 14.93 3.45 10.80
C VAL A 127 13.87 4.55 10.74
N GLU A 128 12.86 4.54 11.62
CA GLU A 128 11.69 5.43 11.51
C GLU A 128 12.01 6.88 11.92
N PRO A 129 11.99 7.89 11.04
CA PRO A 129 12.31 9.26 11.44
C PRO A 129 11.21 9.96 12.25
N VAL A 130 9.95 9.51 12.18
CA VAL A 130 8.80 10.21 12.77
C VAL A 130 8.64 9.88 14.26
N PRO A 131 8.71 10.86 15.19
CA PRO A 131 8.64 10.60 16.63
C PRO A 131 7.36 9.90 17.10
N ALA A 132 6.22 10.25 16.52
CA ALA A 132 4.93 9.61 16.85
C ALA A 132 4.94 8.12 16.47
N ALA A 133 5.43 7.78 15.27
CA ALA A 133 5.55 6.40 14.83
C ALA A 133 6.58 5.61 15.66
N LYS A 134 7.69 6.23 16.09
CA LYS A 134 8.61 5.62 17.05
C LYS A 134 7.95 5.31 18.38
N ALA A 135 7.10 6.20 18.90
CA ALA A 135 6.42 5.98 20.18
C ALA A 135 5.48 4.77 20.13
N GLU A 136 4.75 4.60 19.02
CA GLU A 136 3.90 3.41 18.80
C GLU A 136 4.73 2.12 18.78
N ALA A 137 5.84 2.10 18.02
CA ALA A 137 6.72 0.93 17.96
C ALA A 137 7.37 0.63 19.33
N GLN A 138 7.74 1.66 20.11
CA GLN A 138 8.27 1.49 21.47
C GLN A 138 7.25 0.84 22.40
N GLN A 139 5.98 1.26 22.33
CA GLN A 139 4.92 0.70 23.14
C GLN A 139 4.71 -0.79 22.83
N SER A 140 4.62 -1.15 21.55
CA SER A 140 4.50 -2.55 21.13
C SER A 140 5.69 -3.39 21.56
N LEU A 141 6.91 -2.88 21.39
CA LEU A 141 8.14 -3.56 21.81
C LEU A 141 8.17 -3.82 23.32
N ALA A 142 7.75 -2.86 24.14
CA ALA A 142 7.69 -3.01 25.59
C ALA A 142 6.72 -4.13 26.02
N MET A 143 5.56 -4.19 25.39
CA MET A 143 4.57 -5.25 25.64
C MET A 143 5.11 -6.63 25.25
N LEU A 144 5.70 -6.76 24.06
CA LEU A 144 6.28 -8.02 23.58
C LEU A 144 7.45 -8.48 24.46
N SER A 145 8.28 -7.55 24.91
CA SER A 145 9.40 -7.84 25.82
C SER A 145 8.90 -8.38 27.17
N SER A 146 7.83 -7.80 27.72
CA SER A 146 7.19 -8.31 28.94
C SER A 146 6.62 -9.72 28.73
N LEU A 147 5.99 -9.98 27.59
CA LEU A 147 5.48 -11.31 27.24
C LEU A 147 6.62 -12.34 27.15
N LYS A 148 7.73 -11.97 26.49
CA LYS A 148 8.92 -12.82 26.36
C LYS A 148 9.48 -13.22 27.73
N GLN A 149 9.60 -12.27 28.65
CA GLN A 149 10.05 -12.56 30.02
C GLN A 149 9.12 -13.54 30.74
N LYS A 150 7.80 -13.37 30.62
CA LYS A 150 6.81 -14.28 31.23
C LYS A 150 6.88 -15.70 30.66
N LEU A 151 7.17 -15.85 29.37
CA LEU A 151 7.31 -17.16 28.74
C LEU A 151 8.61 -17.87 29.14
N LEU A 152 9.69 -17.12 29.37
CA LEU A 152 10.98 -17.67 29.82
C LEU A 152 10.99 -18.05 31.31
N ALA A 153 10.09 -17.48 32.11
CA ALA A 153 9.98 -17.75 33.54
C ALA A 153 9.06 -18.94 33.89
N ARG A 154 8.49 -19.61 32.88
CA ARG A 154 7.66 -20.82 33.02
C ARG A 154 8.50 -22.07 32.78
#